data_AF-A0A4P8SDZ8-F1
#
_entry.id   AF-A0A4P8SDZ8-F1
#
_cell.length_a   1.000
_cell.length_b   1.000
_cell.length_c   1.000
_cell.angle_alpha   90.00
_cell.angle_beta   90.00
_cell.angle_gamma   90.00
#
_symmetry.space_group_name_H-M   'P 1'
#
loop_
_entity.id
_entity.type
_entity.pdbx_description
1 polymer ?
#
loop_
_entity_poly.entity_id
_entity_poly.type
_entity_poly.pdbx_seq_one_letter_code
_entity_poly.pdbx_strand_id
1 'polypeptide(L)'
;MNYNGRKFVSIENSANGEVSSKTYFAYKQEGDIISATYSGGEIVKGLLIGIVHKNGSLEFRYNHINKKNEIRGGECVSTPETLADGRIRLYENWKWLDAEATEGNSIIEEVLI
;
A
#
# COMPACT_ATOMS: atom_id res chain seq x y z
N MET A 1 -1.04 -15.95 4.25
CA MET A 1 0.09 -15.09 4.66
C MET A 1 -0.36 -14.21 5.83
N ASN A 2 0.53 -13.80 6.73
CA ASN A 2 0.18 -12.92 7.86
C ASN A 2 0.96 -11.61 7.77
N TYR A 3 0.24 -10.50 7.63
CA TYR A 3 0.75 -9.14 7.50
C TYR A 3 0.74 -8.35 8.82
N ASN A 4 0.19 -8.90 9.89
CA ASN A 4 0.03 -8.19 11.15
C ASN A 4 1.38 -7.74 11.72
N GLY A 5 1.52 -6.44 11.97
CA GLY A 5 2.74 -5.85 12.54
C GLY A 5 3.87 -5.65 11.53
N ARG A 6 3.68 -6.02 10.25
CA ARG A 6 4.67 -5.79 9.20
C ARG A 6 4.67 -4.34 8.76
N LYS A 7 5.82 -3.86 8.33
CA LYS A 7 6.00 -2.50 7.83
C LYS A 7 6.60 -2.54 6.44
N PHE A 8 6.15 -1.64 5.58
CA PHE A 8 6.57 -1.59 4.19
C PHE A 8 7.00 -0.18 3.79
N VAL A 9 7.85 -0.09 2.77
CA VAL A 9 8.24 1.15 2.10
C VAL A 9 8.15 0.95 0.58
N SER A 10 7.77 1.99 -0.16
CA SER A 10 7.78 1.93 -1.63
C SER A 10 9.21 1.97 -2.17
N ILE A 11 9.52 1.06 -3.09
CA ILE A 11 10.80 1.04 -3.80
C ILE A 11 10.64 1.46 -5.27
N GLU A 12 9.45 1.28 -5.82
CA GLU A 12 9.09 1.70 -7.18
C GLU A 12 7.63 2.17 -7.22
N ASN A 13 7.36 3.21 -8.02
CA ASN A 13 6.01 3.67 -8.29
C ASN A 13 5.94 4.31 -9.68
N SER A 14 4.77 4.20 -10.31
CA SER A 14 4.46 4.91 -11.54
C SER A 14 4.46 6.43 -11.31
N ALA A 15 4.76 7.22 -12.35
CA ALA A 15 4.97 8.67 -12.22
C ALA A 15 3.72 9.44 -11.72
N ASN A 16 2.53 8.87 -11.86
CA ASN A 16 1.25 9.38 -11.39
C ASN A 16 0.86 8.85 -9.99
N GLY A 17 1.72 8.06 -9.34
CA GLY A 17 1.55 7.64 -7.95
C GLY A 17 2.19 8.65 -6.97
N GLU A 18 1.56 8.85 -5.82
CA GLU A 18 2.06 9.81 -4.81
C GLU A 18 2.93 9.18 -3.71
N VAL A 19 3.01 7.85 -3.66
CA VAL A 19 3.82 7.10 -2.68
C VAL A 19 5.27 7.02 -3.18
N SER A 20 6.23 7.16 -2.28
CA SER A 20 7.67 7.09 -2.57
C SER A 20 8.44 6.29 -1.52
N SER A 21 9.77 6.20 -1.67
CA SER A 21 10.68 5.61 -0.67
C SER A 21 10.71 6.31 0.69
N LYS A 22 10.02 7.45 0.82
CA LYS A 22 9.81 8.14 2.09
C LYS A 22 8.47 7.80 2.73
N THR A 23 7.63 7.01 2.07
CA THR A 23 6.29 6.65 2.54
C THR A 23 6.34 5.28 3.19
N TYR A 24 6.06 5.26 4.49
CA TYR A 24 6.04 4.04 5.29
C TYR A 24 4.61 3.62 5.57
N PHE A 25 4.37 2.32 5.49
CA PHE A 25 3.09 1.70 5.79
C PHE A 25 3.23 0.80 7.01
N ALA A 26 2.28 0.88 7.95
CA ALA A 26 2.21 0.03 9.13
C ALA A 26 0.95 -0.83 9.06
N TYR A 27 1.13 -2.12 8.74
CA TYR A 27 0.05 -3.06 8.48
C TYR A 27 -0.43 -3.72 9.77
N LYS A 28 -1.75 -3.93 9.83
CA LYS A 28 -2.45 -4.68 10.87
C LYS A 28 -3.42 -5.65 10.20
N GLN A 29 -3.45 -6.89 10.67
CA GLN A 29 -4.34 -7.91 10.16
C GLN A 29 -5.14 -8.56 11.29
N GLU A 30 -6.45 -8.71 11.09
CA GLU A 30 -7.38 -9.39 12.00
C GLU A 30 -8.21 -10.40 11.18
N GLY A 31 -7.87 -11.69 11.30
CA GLY A 31 -8.42 -12.72 10.42
C GLY A 31 -8.05 -12.43 8.96
N ASP A 32 -9.06 -12.31 8.10
CA ASP A 32 -8.89 -11.98 6.68
C ASP A 32 -9.01 -10.47 6.41
N ILE A 33 -9.12 -9.62 7.44
CA ILE A 33 -9.22 -8.17 7.27
C ILE A 33 -7.83 -7.55 7.39
N ILE A 34 -7.42 -6.76 6.40
CA ILE A 34 -6.21 -5.94 6.45
C ILE A 34 -6.57 -4.48 6.65
N SER A 35 -5.79 -3.78 7.47
CA SER A 35 -5.79 -2.32 7.55
C SER A 35 -4.36 -1.80 7.69
N ALA A 36 -4.10 -0.57 7.25
CA ALA A 36 -2.83 0.08 7.52
C ALA A 36 -2.99 1.59 7.67
N THR A 37 -2.07 2.19 8.41
CA THR A 37 -1.81 3.63 8.34
C THR A 37 -0.52 3.84 7.56
N TYR A 38 -0.44 4.92 6.79
CA TYR A 38 0.77 5.27 6.07
C TYR A 38 0.98 6.78 5.99
N SER A 39 2.24 7.19 5.89
CA SER A 39 2.62 8.60 5.81
C SER A 39 4.06 8.76 5.32
N GLY A 40 4.42 9.98 4.95
CA GLY A 40 5.76 10.35 4.48
C GLY A 40 5.83 10.53 2.97
N GLY A 41 6.88 11.19 2.50
CA GLY A 41 6.92 11.70 1.13
C GLY A 41 5.92 12.84 0.95
N GLU A 42 5.01 12.71 -0.02
CA GLU A 42 3.93 13.67 -0.30
C GLU A 42 2.67 13.44 0.55
N ILE A 43 2.63 12.34 1.30
CA ILE A 43 1.45 11.94 2.08
C ILE A 43 1.58 12.42 3.52
N VAL A 44 0.61 13.24 3.95
CA VAL A 44 0.49 13.71 5.32
C VAL A 44 -0.10 12.61 6.21
N LYS A 45 -1.21 12.01 5.77
CA LYS A 45 -1.86 10.91 6.49
C LYS A 45 -2.67 10.06 5.53
N GLY A 46 -2.42 8.75 5.54
CA GLY A 46 -3.10 7.77 4.73
C GLY A 46 -3.61 6.57 5.53
N LEU A 47 -4.68 5.99 5.04
CA LEU A 47 -5.34 4.82 5.58
C LEU A 47 -5.71 3.86 4.44
N LEU A 48 -5.60 2.56 4.69
CA LEU A 48 -6.16 1.54 3.81
C LEU A 48 -6.91 0.49 4.62
N ILE A 49 -7.90 -0.14 4.00
CA ILE A 49 -8.65 -1.27 4.53
C ILE A 49 -9.07 -2.21 3.40
N GLY A 50 -9.01 -3.52 3.65
CA GLY A 50 -9.34 -4.51 2.65
C GLY A 50 -9.32 -5.93 3.16
N ILE A 51 -9.14 -6.86 2.23
CA ILE A 51 -9.23 -8.29 2.44
C ILE A 51 -7.88 -8.96 2.11
N VAL A 52 -7.48 -9.91 2.93
CA VAL A 52 -6.39 -10.86 2.67
C VAL A 52 -7.00 -12.14 2.09
N HIS A 53 -6.64 -12.48 0.87
CA HIS A 53 -7.08 -13.72 0.25
C HIS A 53 -6.24 -14.92 0.71
N LYS A 54 -6.76 -16.14 0.48
CA LYS A 54 -6.10 -17.39 0.90
C LYS A 54 -4.70 -17.57 0.31
N ASN A 55 -4.47 -17.11 -0.93
CA ASN A 55 -3.17 -17.11 -1.59
C ASN A 55 -2.21 -16.01 -1.08
N GLY A 56 -2.66 -15.17 -0.14
CA GLY A 56 -1.91 -14.05 0.40
C GLY A 56 -2.07 -12.74 -0.36
N SER A 57 -2.72 -12.71 -1.53
CA SER A 57 -2.98 -11.44 -2.22
C SER A 57 -3.92 -10.56 -1.40
N LEU A 58 -3.83 -9.25 -1.62
CA LEU A 58 -4.65 -8.25 -0.97
C LEU A 58 -5.54 -7.58 -2.00
N GLU A 59 -6.76 -7.28 -1.59
CA GLU A 59 -7.66 -6.37 -2.30
C GLU A 59 -8.12 -5.31 -1.30
N PHE A 60 -7.85 -4.04 -1.57
CA PHE A 60 -8.14 -2.97 -0.60
C PHE A 60 -8.56 -1.66 -1.24
N ARG A 61 -9.18 -0.81 -0.41
CA ARG A 61 -9.41 0.61 -0.67
C ARG A 61 -8.46 1.42 0.19
N TYR A 62 -8.01 2.55 -0.35
CA TYR A 62 -7.12 3.45 0.36
C TYR A 62 -7.54 4.90 0.14
N ASN A 63 -7.25 5.75 1.13
CA ASN A 63 -7.45 7.18 1.04
C ASN A 63 -6.33 7.91 1.77
N HIS A 64 -5.99 9.12 1.34
CA HIS A 64 -5.05 9.97 2.07
C HIS A 64 -5.29 11.46 1.86
N ILE A 65 -4.63 12.24 2.71
CA ILE A 65 -4.39 13.67 2.51
C ILE A 65 -2.94 13.87 2.07
N ASN A 66 -2.74 14.54 0.95
CA ASN A 66 -1.41 14.93 0.48
C ASN A 66 -1.02 16.33 0.98
N LYS A 67 0.21 16.79 0.71
CA LYS A 67 0.70 18.11 1.15
C LYS A 67 -0.04 19.30 0.54
N LYS A 68 -0.81 19.09 -0.53
CA LYS A 68 -1.68 20.12 -1.13
C LYS A 68 -3.05 20.20 -0.46
N ASN A 69 -3.30 19.42 0.60
CA ASN A 69 -4.60 19.24 1.25
C ASN A 69 -5.67 18.64 0.32
N GLU A 70 -5.25 17.88 -0.69
CA GLU A 70 -6.16 17.15 -1.56
C GLU A 70 -6.51 15.81 -0.91
N ILE A 71 -7.79 15.44 -0.97
CA ILE A 71 -8.27 14.11 -0.58
C ILE A 71 -8.14 13.21 -1.81
N ARG A 72 -7.25 12.23 -1.73
CA ARG A 72 -7.09 11.21 -2.78
C ARG A 72 -7.63 9.87 -2.27
N GLY A 73 -8.14 9.05 -3.17
CA GLY A 73 -8.68 7.74 -2.83
C GLY A 73 -8.72 6.80 -4.02
N GLY A 74 -8.51 5.51 -3.76
CA GLY A 74 -8.39 4.51 -4.81
C GLY A 74 -8.63 3.08 -4.35
N GLU A 75 -8.49 2.17 -5.29
CA GLU A 75 -8.48 0.73 -5.10
C GLU A 75 -7.16 0.12 -5.51
N CYS A 76 -6.80 -1.01 -4.91
CA CYS A 76 -5.57 -1.70 -5.22
C CYS A 76 -5.72 -3.22 -5.06
N VAL A 77 -5.09 -3.95 -5.98
CA VAL A 77 -4.80 -5.37 -5.86
C VAL A 77 -3.30 -5.53 -5.67
N SER A 78 -2.90 -6.23 -4.61
CA SER A 78 -1.49 -6.42 -4.26
C SER A 78 -1.13 -7.89 -4.17
N THR A 79 -0.13 -8.31 -4.94
CA THR A 79 0.34 -9.71 -5.00
C THR A 79 1.67 -9.87 -4.26
N PRO A 80 1.77 -10.76 -3.25
CA PRO A 80 3.01 -10.95 -2.52
C PRO A 80 4.00 -11.87 -3.22
N GLU A 81 5.28 -11.59 -2.99
CA GLU A 81 6.43 -12.47 -3.23
C GLU A 81 7.25 -12.54 -1.93
N THR A 82 7.60 -13.74 -1.49
CA THR A 82 8.55 -13.91 -0.38
C THR A 82 9.97 -13.89 -0.95
N LEU A 83 10.78 -12.93 -0.52
CA LEU A 83 12.18 -12.79 -0.91
C LEU A 83 13.05 -13.86 -0.23
N ALA A 84 14.28 -14.04 -0.75
CA ALA A 84 15.22 -15.04 -0.25
C ALA A 84 15.61 -14.84 1.23
N ASP A 85 15.52 -13.61 1.75
CA ASP A 85 15.79 -13.25 3.14
C ASP A 85 14.56 -13.37 4.06
N GLY A 86 13.42 -13.83 3.53
CA GLY A 86 12.17 -14.01 4.25
C GLY A 86 11.29 -12.75 4.32
N ARG A 87 11.76 -11.60 3.81
CA ARG A 87 10.94 -10.40 3.67
C ARG A 87 9.86 -10.58 2.61
N ILE A 88 8.80 -9.79 2.71
CA ILE A 88 7.74 -9.75 1.69
C ILE A 88 7.95 -8.55 0.76
N ARG A 89 7.89 -8.80 -0.54
CA ARG A 89 7.68 -7.79 -1.57
C ARG A 89 6.24 -7.87 -2.06
N LEU A 90 5.62 -6.73 -2.33
CA LEU A 90 4.26 -6.62 -2.82
C LEU A 90 4.26 -5.89 -4.15
N TYR A 91 3.67 -6.51 -5.16
CA TYR A 91 3.43 -5.92 -6.48
C TYR A 91 2.00 -5.41 -6.52
N GLU A 92 1.85 -4.10 -6.64
CA GLU A 92 0.59 -3.39 -6.51
C GLU A 92 0.11 -2.92 -7.88
N ASN A 93 -1.15 -3.19 -8.19
CA ASN A 93 -1.89 -2.60 -9.30
C ASN A 93 -2.98 -1.73 -8.67
N TRP A 94 -2.87 -0.41 -8.83
CA TRP A 94 -3.77 0.54 -8.20
C TRP A 94 -4.51 1.38 -9.23
N LYS A 95 -5.68 1.88 -8.83
CA LYS A 95 -6.49 2.80 -9.60
C LYS A 95 -7.07 3.87 -8.70
N TRP A 96 -6.89 5.13 -9.10
CA TRP A 96 -7.56 6.25 -8.46
C TRP A 96 -9.06 6.21 -8.77
N LEU A 97 -9.87 6.53 -7.77
CA LEU A 97 -11.33 6.66 -7.88
C LEU A 97 -11.76 8.13 -7.83
N ASP A 98 -10.84 9.04 -8.16
CA ASP A 98 -11.09 10.46 -8.31
C ASP A 98 -11.45 10.82 -9.77
N ALA A 99 -11.54 12.12 -10.07
CA ALA A 99 -11.91 12.62 -11.38
C ALA A 99 -10.93 12.24 -12.50
N GLU A 100 -9.67 11.95 -12.17
CA GLU A 100 -8.65 11.59 -13.15
C GLU A 100 -8.76 10.11 -13.53
N ALA A 101 -9.25 9.27 -12.61
CA ALA A 101 -9.44 7.83 -12.78
C ALA A 101 -8.20 7.10 -13.33
N THR A 102 -7.01 7.66 -13.07
CA THR A 102 -5.75 7.09 -13.57
C THR A 102 -5.36 5.86 -12.77
N GLU A 103 -4.57 4.99 -13.39
CA GLU A 103 -4.08 3.75 -12.81
C GLU A 103 -2.57 3.63 -12.96
N GLY A 104 -1.99 2.70 -12.21
CA GLY A 104 -0.56 2.50 -12.21
C GLY A 104 -0.15 1.29 -11.40
N ASN A 105 1.16 1.10 -11.35
CA ASN A 105 1.80 0.02 -10.61
C ASN A 105 2.80 0.57 -9.61
N SER A 106 2.94 -0.12 -8.49
CA SER A 106 3.98 0.11 -7.49
C SER A 106 4.56 -1.19 -6.96
N ILE A 107 5.76 -1.08 -6.40
CA ILE A 107 6.37 -2.15 -5.62
C ILE A 107 6.68 -1.60 -4.24
N ILE A 108 6.19 -2.28 -3.21
CA ILE A 108 6.56 -2.02 -1.82
C ILE A 108 7.26 -3.23 -1.22
N GLU A 109 8.26 -2.98 -0.38
CA GLU A 109 9.02 -4.02 0.31
C GLU A 109 8.92 -3.89 1.81
N GLU A 110 8.90 -5.04 2.48
CA GLU A 110 9.00 -5.11 3.91
C GLU A 110 10.34 -4.53 4.40
N VAL A 111 10.27 -3.82 5.52
CA VAL A 111 11.42 -3.30 6.23
C VAL A 111 11.49 -3.93 7.62
N LEU A 112 12.68 -4.37 7.99
CA LEU A 112 12.97 -4.89 9.33
C LEU A 112 13.39 -3.70 10.20
N ILE A 113 12.50 -3.26 11.09
CA ILE A 113 12.72 -2.16 12.03
C ILE A 113 12.75 -2.72 13.44
#